data_AF-A0A958L147-F1
#
_entry.id   AF-A0A958L147-F1
#
_cell.length_a   1.000
_cell.length_b   1.000
_cell.length_c   1.000
_cell.angle_alpha   90.00
_cell.angle_beta   90.00
_cell.angle_gamma   90.00
#
_symmetry.space_group_name_H-M   'P 1'
#
loop_
_entity.id
_entity.type
_entity.pdbx_description
1 polymer ?
#
loop_
_entity_poly.entity_id
_entity_poly.type
_entity_poly.pdbx_seq_one_letter_code
_entity_poly.pdbx_strand_id
1 'polypeptide(L)'
;MKIGSELSIHLEGVIVKDLVSYPDDRGFFREIIRSTDPLFQDGSFGQWSHSRMSHNVVKAWHFHHRQTDWWYLGTGTIECVLVDNREESSTFGKKSQYLLGETSAEFPQAKQLCVRIPPGVLHGLKVLSQAADLFYVTSHSYNPDDEGRIPYDSPDVNHIFGEDVITTERDRKLFIPPFPRSPL
;
A
#
# COMPACT_ATOMS: atom_id res chain seq x y z
N MET A 1 8.22 -17.55 -6.56
CA MET A 1 8.78 -16.92 -5.34
C MET A 1 7.85 -17.25 -4.18
N LYS A 2 8.29 -18.07 -3.21
CA LYS A 2 7.49 -18.32 -2.00
C LYS A 2 7.59 -17.06 -1.15
N ILE A 3 6.57 -16.19 -1.22
CA ILE A 3 6.37 -15.23 -0.14
C ILE A 3 6.03 -16.12 1.06
N GLY A 4 6.98 -16.23 1.99
CA GLY A 4 6.82 -17.04 3.19
C GLY A 4 5.60 -16.55 3.94
N SER A 5 4.78 -17.49 4.41
CA SER A 5 3.59 -17.24 5.23
C SER A 5 3.92 -16.72 6.64
N GLU A 6 5.02 -16.00 6.82
CA GLU A 6 5.52 -15.53 8.11
C GLU A 6 5.56 -14.01 8.18
N LEU A 7 4.78 -13.49 9.16
CA LEU A 7 4.93 -12.20 9.84
C LEU A 7 4.43 -10.94 9.09
N SER A 8 3.12 -10.84 8.87
CA SER A 8 2.50 -9.51 8.93
C SER A 8 2.52 -9.04 10.39
N ILE A 9 3.50 -8.20 10.72
CA ILE A 9 3.59 -7.58 12.04
C ILE A 9 2.46 -6.53 12.13
N HIS A 10 1.92 -6.32 13.33
CA HIS A 10 1.04 -5.17 13.53
C HIS A 10 1.88 -3.88 13.51
N LEU A 11 1.57 -2.95 12.61
CA LEU A 11 2.13 -1.60 12.60
C LEU A 11 1.08 -0.64 13.17
N GLU A 12 1.50 0.24 14.05
CA GLU A 12 0.62 1.16 14.78
C GLU A 12 -0.22 2.02 13.80
N GLY A 13 -1.55 1.93 13.89
CA GLY A 13 -2.46 2.69 13.02
C GLY A 13 -2.61 2.18 11.57
N VAL A 14 -1.84 1.18 11.14
CA VAL A 14 -2.15 0.42 9.91
C VAL A 14 -3.32 -0.49 10.21
N ILE A 15 -4.38 -0.38 9.42
CA ILE A 15 -5.59 -1.21 9.55
C ILE A 15 -5.78 -2.00 8.26
N VAL A 16 -5.93 -3.31 8.38
CA VAL A 16 -6.20 -4.21 7.26
C VAL A 16 -7.58 -4.81 7.45
N LYS A 17 -8.44 -4.66 6.45
CA LYS A 17 -9.77 -5.27 6.41
C LYS A 17 -9.77 -6.39 5.37
N ASP A 18 -10.02 -7.62 5.81
CA ASP A 18 -10.37 -8.71 4.91
C ASP A 18 -11.69 -8.39 4.20
N LEU A 19 -11.69 -8.47 2.87
CA LEU A 19 -12.86 -8.19 2.05
C LEU A 19 -13.62 -9.48 1.74
N VAL A 20 -14.93 -9.45 2.00
CA VAL A 20 -15.84 -10.53 1.65
C VAL A 20 -16.39 -10.31 0.25
N SER A 21 -16.34 -11.35 -0.57
CA SER A 21 -16.93 -11.36 -1.90
C SER A 21 -18.20 -12.18 -1.87
N TYR A 22 -19.28 -11.65 -2.39
CA TYR A 22 -20.58 -12.32 -2.50
C TYR A 22 -20.80 -12.71 -3.97
N PRO A 23 -20.42 -13.92 -4.39
CA PRO A 23 -20.54 -14.35 -5.78
C PRO A 23 -21.97 -14.75 -6.14
N ASP A 24 -22.34 -14.55 -7.41
CA ASP A 24 -23.52 -15.11 -8.05
C ASP A 24 -23.26 -15.37 -9.55
N ASP A 25 -24.25 -15.85 -10.30
CA ASP A 25 -24.11 -16.20 -11.72
C ASP A 25 -23.70 -15.02 -12.63
N ARG A 26 -23.70 -13.78 -12.13
CA ARG A 26 -23.33 -12.56 -12.86
C ARG A 26 -21.90 -12.10 -12.54
N GLY A 27 -21.27 -12.65 -11.49
CA GLY A 27 -19.96 -12.22 -10.99
C GLY A 27 -19.92 -12.18 -9.46
N PHE A 28 -19.49 -11.07 -8.87
CA PHE A 28 -19.53 -10.88 -7.43
C PHE A 28 -19.81 -9.43 -7.04
N PHE A 29 -20.35 -9.25 -5.83
CA PHE A 29 -20.43 -7.97 -5.14
C PHE A 29 -19.44 -7.93 -3.97
N ARG A 30 -18.84 -6.76 -3.70
CA ARG A 30 -17.87 -6.55 -2.62
C ARG A 30 -17.97 -5.14 -2.06
N GLU A 31 -18.05 -5.03 -0.74
CA GLU A 31 -18.01 -3.74 -0.03
C GLU A 31 -16.59 -3.46 0.43
N ILE A 32 -15.92 -2.54 -0.26
CA ILE A 32 -14.51 -2.22 -0.01
C ILE A 32 -14.40 -1.38 1.27
N ILE A 33 -15.01 -0.19 1.29
CA ILE A 33 -14.96 0.77 2.42
C ILE A 33 -16.35 1.38 2.59
N ARG A 34 -16.80 1.49 3.84
CA ARG A 34 -17.93 2.34 4.23
C ARG A 34 -17.43 3.53 5.05
N SER A 35 -18.14 4.65 5.00
CA SER A 35 -17.84 5.82 5.86
C SER A 35 -17.96 5.52 7.35
N THR A 36 -18.71 4.48 7.73
CA THR A 36 -18.88 4.01 9.11
C THR A 36 -17.86 2.95 9.51
N ASP A 37 -16.99 2.50 8.60
CA ASP A 37 -16.03 1.46 8.92
C ASP A 37 -14.93 2.01 9.84
N PRO A 38 -14.45 1.25 10.85
CA PRO A 38 -13.34 1.68 11.70
C PRO A 38 -12.04 1.97 10.93
N LEU A 39 -11.81 1.32 9.79
CA LEU A 39 -10.66 1.65 8.94
C LEU A 39 -10.76 3.06 8.34
N PHE A 40 -11.96 3.64 8.29
CA PHE A 40 -12.20 5.00 7.80
C PHE A 40 -12.35 5.98 8.96
N GLN A 41 -11.99 5.58 10.19
CA GLN A 41 -11.93 6.47 11.34
C GLN A 41 -10.96 7.63 11.00
N ASP A 42 -11.44 8.86 11.24
CA ASP A 42 -10.90 10.16 10.80
C ASP A 42 -11.23 10.60 9.36
N GLY A 43 -12.06 9.84 8.64
CA GLY A 43 -12.24 9.97 7.20
C GLY A 43 -13.11 11.14 6.73
N SER A 44 -12.46 12.13 6.11
CA SER A 44 -12.98 12.84 4.94
C SER A 44 -12.27 12.30 3.69
N PHE A 45 -12.97 12.07 2.58
CA PHE A 45 -12.29 11.75 1.32
C PHE A 45 -11.80 13.04 0.66
N GLY A 46 -10.55 13.03 0.20
CA GLY A 46 -9.96 14.13 -0.56
C GLY A 46 -9.79 13.80 -2.04
N GLN A 47 -9.48 12.54 -2.37
CA GLN A 47 -9.31 12.08 -3.74
C GLN A 47 -9.55 10.56 -3.84
N TRP A 48 -9.99 10.13 -5.03
CA TRP A 48 -10.00 8.73 -5.42
C TRP A 48 -9.24 8.59 -6.74
N SER A 49 -8.32 7.63 -6.77
CA SER A 49 -7.38 7.46 -7.87
C SER A 49 -7.36 6.02 -8.35
N HIS A 50 -7.04 5.83 -9.63
CA HIS A 50 -6.81 4.52 -10.25
C HIS A 50 -5.43 4.52 -10.91
N SER A 51 -4.66 3.48 -10.61
CA SER A 51 -3.34 3.24 -11.19
C SER A 51 -3.31 1.85 -11.81
N ARG A 52 -3.19 1.79 -13.15
CA ARG A 52 -2.90 0.55 -13.87
C ARG A 52 -1.40 0.39 -14.07
N MET A 53 -0.88 -0.78 -13.73
CA MET A 53 0.55 -1.06 -13.73
C MET A 53 0.81 -2.41 -14.40
N SER A 54 1.92 -2.51 -15.15
CA SER A 54 2.37 -3.77 -15.78
C SER A 54 3.22 -4.59 -14.81
N HIS A 55 3.42 -5.87 -15.16
CA HIS A 55 4.36 -6.76 -14.49
C HIS A 55 5.71 -6.09 -14.20
N ASN A 56 6.29 -6.41 -13.04
CA ASN A 56 7.56 -5.88 -12.53
C ASN A 56 7.62 -4.37 -12.25
N VAL A 57 6.53 -3.63 -12.40
CA VAL A 57 6.48 -2.24 -11.93
C VAL A 57 6.64 -2.21 -10.41
N VAL A 58 7.59 -1.40 -9.94
CA VAL A 58 7.78 -1.04 -8.53
C VAL A 58 7.47 0.43 -8.34
N LYS A 59 6.64 0.72 -7.34
CA LYS A 59 6.39 2.07 -6.82
C LYS A 59 6.76 2.06 -5.35
N ALA A 60 7.91 2.63 -5.02
CA ALA A 60 8.44 2.66 -3.65
C ALA A 60 9.59 3.67 -3.53
N TRP A 61 9.97 4.09 -2.33
CA TRP A 61 9.15 4.08 -1.11
C TRP A 61 8.49 5.43 -0.99
N HIS A 62 7.18 5.45 -0.86
CA HIS A 62 6.43 6.69 -0.70
C HIS A 62 5.96 6.82 0.75
N PHE A 63 5.86 8.04 1.25
CA PHE A 63 5.22 8.33 2.53
C PHE A 63 4.55 9.69 2.46
N HIS A 64 3.60 9.92 3.36
CA HIS A 64 2.89 11.18 3.46
C HIS A 64 3.03 11.75 4.86
N HIS A 65 3.12 13.08 4.98
CA HIS A 65 3.16 13.75 6.27
C HIS A 65 1.77 14.01 6.86
N ARG A 66 0.73 14.01 6.02
CA ARG A 66 -0.66 14.27 6.41
C ARG A 66 -1.65 13.28 5.82
N GLN A 67 -1.42 12.82 4.59
CA GLN A 67 -2.37 11.95 3.90
C GLN A 67 -2.40 10.54 4.50
N THR A 68 -3.62 10.05 4.71
CA THR A 68 -3.92 8.63 4.91
C THR A 68 -4.36 8.04 3.58
N ASP A 69 -3.86 6.86 3.27
CA ASP A 69 -4.20 6.11 2.07
C ASP A 69 -5.07 4.91 2.41
N TRP A 70 -6.02 4.59 1.54
CA TRP A 70 -6.78 3.36 1.57
C TRP A 70 -6.65 2.64 0.24
N TRP A 71 -5.89 1.55 0.23
CA TRP A 71 -5.57 0.79 -0.96
C TRP A 71 -6.50 -0.41 -1.14
N TYR A 72 -6.95 -0.61 -2.38
CA TYR A 72 -7.69 -1.78 -2.83
C TYR A 72 -7.21 -2.19 -4.22
N LEU A 73 -6.90 -3.48 -4.39
CA LEU A 73 -6.51 -4.02 -5.68
C LEU A 73 -7.71 -4.65 -6.40
N GLY A 74 -8.16 -4.01 -7.48
CA GLY A 74 -9.32 -4.46 -8.25
C GLY A 74 -9.03 -5.67 -9.14
N THR A 75 -7.84 -5.71 -9.76
CA THR A 75 -7.39 -6.85 -10.57
C THR A 75 -5.90 -7.10 -10.40
N GLY A 76 -5.46 -8.33 -10.65
CA GLY A 76 -4.06 -8.72 -10.59
C GLY A 76 -3.59 -9.10 -9.21
N THR A 77 -2.27 -9.10 -9.02
CA THR A 77 -1.62 -9.43 -7.76
C THR A 77 -0.38 -8.56 -7.57
N ILE A 78 -0.26 -7.95 -6.40
CA ILE A 78 0.91 -7.17 -6.00
C ILE A 78 1.48 -7.69 -4.68
N GLU A 79 2.80 -7.61 -4.55
CA GLU A 79 3.44 -7.54 -3.24
C GLU A 79 3.29 -6.12 -2.72
N CYS A 80 2.66 -5.95 -1.56
CA CYS A 80 2.54 -4.68 -0.85
C CYS A 80 3.40 -4.74 0.41
N VAL A 81 4.24 -3.74 0.62
CA VAL A 81 5.17 -3.69 1.76
C VAL A 81 5.01 -2.34 2.45
N LEU A 82 4.87 -2.40 3.76
CA LEU A 82 4.74 -1.25 4.64
C LEU A 82 5.87 -1.25 5.66
N VAL A 83 6.47 -0.10 5.91
CA VAL A 83 7.50 0.08 6.96
C VAL A 83 7.15 1.31 7.78
N ASP A 84 7.13 1.17 9.09
CA ASP A 84 6.85 2.30 9.96
C ASP A 84 8.07 3.22 10.08
N ASN A 85 7.97 4.44 9.55
CA ASN A 85 9.05 5.42 9.53
C ASN A 85 8.83 6.56 10.54
N ARG A 86 7.99 6.33 11.56
CA ARG A 86 7.70 7.30 12.62
C ARG A 86 8.55 7.01 13.85
N GLU A 87 9.54 7.83 14.16
CA GLU A 87 10.51 7.59 15.24
C GLU A 87 9.87 7.44 16.63
N GLU A 88 8.74 8.10 16.86
CA GLU A 88 7.98 8.03 18.11
C GLU A 88 7.05 6.80 18.20
N SER A 89 6.85 6.08 17.10
CA SER A 89 5.96 4.92 17.05
C SER A 89 6.56 3.73 17.79
N SER A 90 5.71 2.98 18.51
CA SER A 90 6.09 1.71 19.14
C SER A 90 6.46 0.62 18.13
N THR A 91 6.17 0.86 16.86
CA THR A 91 6.49 -0.02 15.73
C THR A 91 7.51 0.56 14.77
N PHE A 92 8.24 1.62 15.13
CA PHE A 92 9.31 2.20 14.30
C PHE A 92 10.28 1.14 13.76
N GLY A 93 10.57 1.21 12.45
CA GLY A 93 11.44 0.30 11.72
C GLY A 93 10.86 -1.11 11.49
N LYS A 94 9.67 -1.42 12.04
CA LYS A 94 9.01 -2.70 11.77
C LYS A 94 8.39 -2.68 10.38
N LYS A 95 8.37 -3.87 9.77
CA LYS A 95 7.90 -4.11 8.40
C LYS A 95 6.73 -5.08 8.40
N SER A 96 5.77 -4.82 7.53
CA SER A 96 4.66 -5.72 7.23
C SER A 96 4.52 -5.89 5.73
N GLN A 97 4.19 -7.11 5.31
CA GLN A 97 4.10 -7.47 3.92
C GLN A 97 2.79 -8.22 3.67
N TYR A 98 2.14 -7.89 2.56
CA TYR A 98 0.88 -8.46 2.14
C TYR A 98 0.96 -8.84 0.67
N LEU A 99 0.45 -10.03 0.34
CA LEU A 99 0.18 -10.41 -1.04
C LEU A 99 -1.27 -9.99 -1.34
N LEU A 100 -1.43 -8.84 -2.00
CA LEU A 100 -2.75 -8.28 -2.31
C LEU A 100 -3.20 -8.74 -3.69
N GLY A 101 -4.41 -9.28 -3.77
CA GLY A 101 -5.00 -9.76 -5.02
C GLY A 101 -6.02 -10.87 -4.80
N GLU A 102 -6.56 -11.41 -5.90
CA GLU A 102 -7.43 -12.58 -5.84
C GLU A 102 -6.60 -13.84 -5.58
N THR A 103 -7.09 -14.71 -4.70
CA THR A 103 -6.52 -16.04 -4.51
C THR A 103 -6.63 -16.82 -5.82
N SER A 104 -5.50 -17.31 -6.33
CA SER A 104 -5.43 -18.07 -7.56
C SER A 104 -4.47 -19.26 -7.42
N ALA A 105 -4.42 -20.13 -8.44
CA ALA A 105 -3.44 -21.22 -8.45
C ALA A 105 -1.98 -20.70 -8.47
N GLU A 106 -1.74 -19.56 -9.11
CA GLU A 106 -0.43 -18.90 -9.15
C GLU A 106 -0.10 -18.19 -7.82
N PHE A 107 -1.11 -17.57 -7.19
CA PHE A 107 -0.98 -16.82 -5.95
C PHE A 107 -1.96 -17.33 -4.87
N PRO A 108 -1.74 -18.54 -4.31
CA PRO A 108 -2.67 -19.16 -3.37
C PRO A 108 -2.73 -18.47 -2.00
N GLN A 109 -1.77 -17.61 -1.70
CA GLN A 109 -1.73 -16.81 -0.46
C GLN A 109 -2.23 -15.38 -0.67
N ALA A 110 -2.60 -15.00 -1.90
CA ALA A 110 -3.11 -13.66 -2.15
C ALA A 110 -4.45 -13.47 -1.45
N LYS A 111 -4.64 -12.29 -0.87
CA LYS A 111 -5.87 -11.92 -0.17
C LYS A 111 -6.44 -10.62 -0.74
N GLN A 112 -7.77 -10.61 -0.83
CA GLN A 112 -8.55 -9.42 -1.12
C GLN A 112 -8.68 -8.59 0.16
N LEU A 113 -7.88 -7.53 0.26
CA LEU A 113 -7.82 -6.67 1.43
C LEU A 113 -8.08 -5.22 1.04
N CYS A 114 -8.62 -4.44 1.99
CA CYS A 114 -8.48 -3.00 2.00
C CYS A 114 -7.44 -2.61 3.06
N VAL A 115 -6.42 -1.86 2.67
CA VAL A 115 -5.29 -1.50 3.55
C VAL A 115 -5.31 0.01 3.81
N ARG A 116 -5.53 0.40 5.07
CA ARG A 116 -5.35 1.77 5.55
C ARG A 116 -3.89 1.98 5.94
N ILE A 117 -3.26 2.99 5.34
CA ILE A 117 -1.87 3.35 5.58
C ILE A 117 -1.87 4.78 6.17
N PRO A 118 -1.52 4.95 7.46
CA PRO A 118 -1.50 6.27 8.09
C PRO A 118 -0.29 7.11 7.62
N PRO A 119 -0.31 8.43 7.89
CA PRO A 119 0.84 9.30 7.63
C PRO A 119 2.12 8.76 8.30
N GLY A 120 3.25 8.93 7.64
CA GLY A 120 4.56 8.50 8.11
C GLY A 120 4.88 7.02 7.93
N VAL A 121 3.94 6.19 7.47
CA VAL A 121 4.25 4.81 7.08
C VAL A 121 4.73 4.80 5.63
N LEU A 122 5.96 4.31 5.42
CA LEU A 122 6.48 4.03 4.09
C LEU A 122 5.66 2.92 3.47
N HIS A 123 5.27 3.10 2.22
CA HIS A 123 4.58 2.09 1.45
C HIS A 123 5.22 1.90 0.09
N GLY A 124 5.27 0.64 -0.33
CA GLY A 124 5.84 0.24 -1.60
C GLY A 124 5.09 -0.97 -2.15
N LEU A 125 5.12 -1.13 -3.47
CA LEU A 125 4.56 -2.30 -4.13
C LEU A 125 5.41 -2.78 -5.30
N LYS A 126 5.28 -4.09 -5.60
CA LYS A 126 5.69 -4.69 -6.87
C LYS A 126 4.51 -5.44 -7.51
N VAL A 127 4.30 -5.24 -8.81
CA VAL A 127 3.33 -6.01 -9.58
C VAL A 127 3.89 -7.40 -9.90
N LEU A 128 3.18 -8.44 -9.46
CA LEU A 128 3.56 -9.85 -9.65
C LEU A 128 2.80 -10.51 -10.80
N SER A 129 1.54 -10.13 -11.02
CA SER A 129 0.76 -10.58 -12.19
C SER A 129 1.18 -9.86 -13.48
N GLN A 130 0.61 -10.23 -14.63
CA GLN A 130 0.86 -9.55 -15.91
C GLN A 130 0.54 -8.04 -15.87
N ALA A 131 -0.53 -7.69 -15.18
CA ALA A 131 -0.93 -6.31 -14.89
C ALA A 131 -1.74 -6.28 -13.58
N ALA A 132 -1.84 -5.11 -12.96
CA ALA A 132 -2.66 -4.89 -11.78
C ALA A 132 -3.33 -3.50 -11.80
N ASP A 133 -4.56 -3.44 -11.30
CA ASP A 133 -5.34 -2.21 -11.15
C ASP A 133 -5.48 -1.86 -9.67
N LEU A 134 -4.69 -0.89 -9.20
CA LEU A 134 -4.76 -0.37 -7.84
C LEU A 134 -5.71 0.83 -7.80
N PHE A 135 -6.68 0.76 -6.90
CA PHE A 135 -7.52 1.87 -6.51
C PHE A 135 -7.07 2.35 -5.14
N TYR A 136 -6.92 3.67 -5.00
CA TYR A 136 -6.61 4.26 -3.70
C TYR A 136 -7.45 5.50 -3.46
N VAL A 137 -8.15 5.49 -2.32
CA VAL A 137 -8.83 6.65 -1.74
C VAL A 137 -7.84 7.30 -0.79
N THR A 138 -7.82 8.62 -0.72
CA THR A 138 -6.91 9.38 0.15
C THR A 138 -7.66 10.40 0.97
N SER A 139 -7.16 10.72 2.17
CA SER A 139 -7.82 11.68 3.08
C SER A 139 -7.71 13.13 2.62
N HIS A 140 -6.74 13.42 1.73
CA HIS A 140 -6.48 14.73 1.16
C HIS A 140 -6.34 14.64 -0.36
N SER A 141 -6.62 15.74 -1.05
CA SER A 141 -6.28 15.86 -2.47
C SER A 141 -4.75 15.89 -2.63
N TYR A 142 -4.27 15.39 -3.77
CA TYR A 142 -2.83 15.30 -4.04
C TYR A 142 -2.11 16.62 -3.77
N ASN A 143 -1.02 16.54 -3.00
CA ASN A 143 -0.13 17.65 -2.75
C ASN A 143 1.33 17.18 -2.86
N PRO A 144 2.10 17.67 -3.86
CA PRO A 144 3.48 17.24 -4.04
C PRO A 144 4.39 17.61 -2.86
N ASP A 145 3.99 18.61 -2.07
CA ASP A 145 4.73 19.05 -0.91
C ASP A 145 4.48 18.19 0.34
N ASP A 146 3.57 17.22 0.29
CA ASP A 146 3.23 16.27 1.38
C ASP A 146 3.86 14.88 1.18
N GLU A 147 4.10 14.50 -0.08
CA GLU A 147 4.59 13.17 -0.46
C GLU A 147 6.11 13.12 -0.47
N GLY A 148 6.69 12.33 0.43
CA GLY A 148 8.10 12.02 0.46
C GLY A 148 8.45 10.74 -0.29
N ARG A 149 9.73 10.61 -0.65
CA ARG A 149 10.28 9.44 -1.33
C ARG A 149 11.60 9.01 -0.72
N ILE A 150 11.80 7.71 -0.58
CA ILE A 150 13.10 7.07 -0.37
C ILE A 150 13.36 6.19 -1.60
N PRO A 151 14.59 6.10 -2.13
CA PRO A 151 14.89 5.23 -3.26
C PRO A 151 14.37 3.80 -3.04
N TYR A 152 13.72 3.20 -4.03
CA TYR A 152 13.08 1.88 -3.90
C TYR A 152 14.05 0.78 -3.42
N ASP A 153 15.33 0.92 -3.78
CA ASP A 153 16.45 0.04 -3.46
C ASP A 153 17.32 0.55 -2.31
N SER A 154 16.82 1.55 -1.55
CA SER A 154 17.54 2.09 -0.41
C SER A 154 17.86 0.99 0.61
N PRO A 155 19.14 0.88 1.05
CA PRO A 155 19.51 -0.08 2.09
C PRO A 155 18.83 0.21 3.43
N ASP A 156 18.35 1.45 3.64
CA ASP A 156 17.72 1.88 4.88
C ASP A 156 16.35 1.24 5.13
N VAL A 157 15.64 0.82 4.06
CA VAL A 157 14.30 0.20 4.16
C VAL A 157 14.37 -1.33 4.18
N ASN A 158 15.56 -1.91 4.01
CA ASN A 158 15.87 -3.34 4.09
C ASN A 158 14.78 -4.26 3.46
N HIS A 159 14.41 -3.95 2.22
CA HIS A 159 13.52 -4.77 1.42
C HIS A 159 13.96 -4.74 -0.06
N ILE A 160 13.99 -5.93 -0.66
CA ILE A 160 14.44 -6.15 -2.04
C ILE A 160 13.26 -6.67 -2.83
N PHE A 161 12.78 -5.88 -3.79
CA PHE A 161 11.66 -6.25 -4.68
C PHE A 161 12.04 -7.30 -5.76
N GLY A 162 13.29 -7.80 -5.73
CA GLY A 162 13.81 -8.79 -6.68
C GLY A 162 14.31 -8.17 -7.99
N GLU A 163 14.35 -8.98 -9.03
CA GLU A 163 14.94 -8.63 -10.33
C GLU A 163 13.94 -7.90 -11.27
N ASP A 164 14.46 -7.42 -12.41
CA ASP A 164 13.72 -6.79 -13.51
C ASP A 164 12.83 -5.60 -13.14
N VAL A 165 13.19 -4.87 -12.08
CA VAL A 165 12.40 -3.74 -11.57
C VAL A 165 12.22 -2.65 -12.62
N ILE A 166 10.95 -2.34 -12.91
CA ILE A 166 10.54 -1.18 -13.70
C ILE A 166 10.08 -0.09 -12.73
N THR A 167 10.81 1.01 -12.61
CA THR A 167 10.45 2.12 -11.73
C THR A 167 10.84 3.47 -12.33
N THR A 168 10.34 4.56 -11.76
CA THR A 168 10.58 5.91 -12.28
C THR A 168 11.89 6.51 -11.74
N GLU A 169 12.46 7.49 -12.44
CA GLU A 169 13.62 8.24 -11.95
C GLU A 169 13.38 8.97 -10.61
N ARG A 170 12.12 9.28 -10.31
CA ARG A 170 11.74 9.90 -9.02
C ARG A 170 11.84 8.91 -7.87
N ASP A 171 11.48 7.66 -8.11
CA ASP A 171 11.53 6.56 -7.13
C ASP A 171 12.95 6.03 -6.92
N ARG A 172 13.93 6.57 -7.65
CA ARG A 172 15.37 6.32 -7.46
C ARG A 172 16.06 7.40 -6.61
N LYS A 173 15.31 8.40 -6.13
CA LYS A 173 15.88 9.57 -5.45
C LYS A 173 15.16 9.84 -4.14
N LEU A 174 15.95 10.22 -3.13
CA LEU A 174 15.42 10.74 -1.89
C LEU A 174 14.72 12.07 -2.16
N PHE A 175 13.52 12.23 -1.62
CA PHE A 175 12.80 13.50 -1.58
C PHE A 175 12.14 13.64 -0.22
N ILE A 176 12.51 14.67 0.52
CA ILE A 176 11.88 15.01 1.79
C ILE A 176 10.87 16.13 1.54
N PRO A 177 9.59 15.91 1.82
CA PRO A 177 8.53 16.88 1.55
C PRO A 177 8.62 18.05 2.54
N PRO A 178 8.36 19.29 2.10
CA PRO A 178 8.48 20.47 2.96
C PRO A 178 7.33 20.66 3.95
N PHE A 179 6.14 20.06 3.75
CA PHE A 179 5.12 20.09 4.79
C PHE A 179 5.65 19.43 6.07
N PRO A 180 5.37 19.92 7.27
CA PRO A 180 5.68 19.19 8.49
C PRO A 180 4.74 17.99 8.64
N ARG A 181 5.24 16.92 9.26
CA ARG A 181 4.40 15.79 9.69
C ARG A 181 3.41 16.26 10.73
N SER A 182 2.14 15.90 10.57
CA SER A 182 1.14 16.18 11.61
C SER A 182 1.52 15.41 12.88
N PRO A 183 1.39 16.01 14.08
CA PRO A 183 1.50 15.25 15.32
C PRO A 183 0.48 14.10 15.29
N LEU A 184 0.89 12.91 15.75
CA LEU A 184 -0.01 11.78 15.96
C LEU A 184 -1.08 12.09 17.00
#